data_AF-A0A816A3L0-F1
#
_entry.id   AF-A0A816A3L0-F1
#
_cell.length_a   1.000
_cell.length_b   1.000
_cell.length_c   1.000
_cell.angle_alpha   90.00
_cell.angle_beta   90.00
_cell.angle_gamma   90.00
#
_symmetry.space_group_name_H-M   'P 1'
#
loop_
_entity.id
_entity.type
_entity.pdbx_description
1 polymer ?
#
loop_
_entity_poly.entity_id
_entity_poly.type
_entity_poly.pdbx_seq_one_letter_code
_entity_poly.pdbx_strand_id
1 'polypeptide(L)'
;MVFLKTYNFFPSIPPTQDQQQLRNQLISTRLFIILLTLSLTILLLYNSLITVTQTNTVTFPTITTYLQLYSEYPQSLSCDCKQISINHDKFLHITYTFHEICSSAFTTSRWLDYLTDARPHMILFRDDFRASSGIAVFQTLITFCDLSSETIENRLREFYSGQFVSASLLSSELFYLQIESLITQFISTTTNTFLLSLSSIRKMTQGNVLFSATLTNYEFVPLSNHYFLSNPYTYDNCSCSLSGSCFEPYPIFNGLDRTVILYTVPGMNAACYPVEAVLQSDLRCFYNQTCITQVQSYFNESSPMNVSALDPSLLGEFKIIEKKDSCCPLDNIHEQKLVDELYQILEEIATSSSYQVEDESRLYYDDEIDDMEVDEENDPNFDGSDNEEDREDDALLRTFSLEYMQNVELHSTRTLSYQGEKLLVAGEVVGPIYLCLKEPDRRISENVRAKMFQPRNIVITCSKSGKLTKSLVHYWSDMVLVPNAPEKCLLLSDAWPTQSDVEIYKKVSGCKRLGIP
;
A
#
# COMPACT_ATOMS: atom_id res chain seq x y z
N MET A 1 70.32 14.14 -66.12
CA MET A 1 69.24 14.60 -67.04
C MET A 1 69.16 13.85 -68.37
N VAL A 2 70.20 13.11 -68.80
CA VAL A 2 70.18 12.34 -70.07
C VAL A 2 69.36 11.05 -69.97
N PHE A 3 69.37 10.38 -68.81
CA PHE A 3 68.69 9.08 -68.59
C PHE A 3 67.15 9.16 -68.66
N LEU A 4 66.55 10.28 -68.22
CA LEU A 4 65.09 10.49 -68.25
C LEU A 4 64.55 10.78 -69.65
N LYS A 5 65.41 11.16 -70.63
CA LYS A 5 64.97 11.43 -72.01
C LYS A 5 64.74 10.15 -72.82
N THR A 6 65.41 9.07 -72.48
CA THR A 6 65.40 7.78 -73.21
C THR A 6 64.67 6.66 -72.49
N TYR A 7 64.20 6.90 -71.26
CA TYR A 7 63.53 5.89 -70.45
C TYR A 7 62.09 5.66 -70.94
N ASN A 8 61.77 4.41 -71.26
CA ASN A 8 60.47 3.99 -71.78
C ASN A 8 59.99 2.78 -70.97
N PHE A 9 58.95 2.98 -70.17
CA PHE A 9 58.38 1.96 -69.28
C PHE A 9 57.42 1.02 -70.02
N PHE A 10 56.96 1.42 -71.21
CA PHE A 10 56.04 0.64 -72.05
C PHE A 10 56.64 0.36 -73.45
N PRO A 11 57.79 -0.34 -73.54
CA PRO A 11 58.38 -0.70 -74.83
C PRO A 11 57.58 -1.81 -75.51
N SER A 12 57.43 -1.74 -76.83
CA SER A 12 56.88 -2.85 -77.63
C SER A 12 57.91 -3.98 -77.78
N ILE A 13 57.45 -5.23 -77.86
CA ILE A 13 58.31 -6.39 -78.11
C ILE A 13 57.82 -7.09 -79.40
N PRO A 14 58.63 -7.15 -80.48
CA PRO A 14 59.98 -6.58 -80.61
C PRO A 14 59.98 -5.04 -80.67
N PRO A 15 61.14 -4.38 -80.47
CA PRO A 15 61.26 -2.92 -80.47
C PRO A 15 60.79 -2.31 -81.80
N THR A 16 59.85 -1.37 -81.73
CA THR A 16 59.32 -0.70 -82.93
C THR A 16 60.36 0.24 -83.55
N GLN A 17 60.45 0.25 -84.88
CA GLN A 17 61.25 1.22 -85.64
C GLN A 17 60.42 2.45 -86.06
N ASP A 18 59.11 2.45 -85.81
CA ASP A 18 58.23 3.58 -86.11
C ASP A 18 58.44 4.71 -85.09
N GLN A 19 58.93 5.84 -85.59
CA GLN A 19 59.21 7.03 -84.78
C GLN A 19 57.97 7.56 -84.05
N GLN A 20 56.77 7.40 -84.62
CA GLN A 20 55.55 7.91 -84.01
C GLN A 20 55.11 7.04 -82.83
N GLN A 21 55.23 5.72 -82.96
CA GLN A 21 55.02 4.80 -81.84
C GLN A 21 56.04 5.01 -80.72
N LEU A 22 57.33 5.18 -81.05
CA LEU A 22 58.36 5.45 -80.05
C LEU A 22 58.08 6.75 -79.27
N ARG A 23 57.62 7.81 -79.97
CA ARG A 23 57.23 9.08 -79.34
C ARG A 23 56.03 8.90 -78.40
N ASN A 24 55.02 8.13 -78.80
CA ASN A 24 53.85 7.84 -77.97
C ASN A 24 54.21 7.02 -76.72
N GLN A 25 55.11 6.03 -76.85
CA GLN A 25 55.59 5.23 -75.71
C GLN A 25 56.37 6.09 -74.69
N LEU A 26 57.22 7.02 -75.16
CA LEU A 26 57.93 7.97 -74.29
C LEU A 26 56.99 8.99 -73.63
N ILE A 27 55.97 9.48 -74.34
CA ILE A 27 54.94 10.38 -73.78
C ILE A 27 54.09 9.64 -72.73
N SER A 28 53.67 8.40 -73.02
CA SER A 28 52.91 7.56 -72.09
C SER A 28 53.71 7.27 -70.82
N THR A 29 55.01 6.98 -70.96
CA THR A 29 55.92 6.81 -69.81
C THR A 29 56.00 8.07 -68.95
N ARG A 30 56.09 9.27 -69.57
CA ARG A 30 56.13 10.54 -68.83
C ARG A 30 54.80 10.83 -68.14
N LEU A 31 53.67 10.63 -68.82
CA LEU A 31 52.33 10.76 -68.24
C LEU A 31 52.14 9.80 -67.07
N PHE A 32 52.56 8.55 -67.20
CA PHE A 32 52.50 7.57 -66.13
C PHE A 32 53.34 7.99 -64.92
N ILE A 33 54.58 8.43 -65.10
CA ILE A 33 55.43 8.90 -64.00
C ILE A 33 54.82 10.14 -63.32
N ILE A 34 54.27 11.10 -64.10
CA ILE A 34 53.61 12.28 -63.55
C ILE A 34 52.37 11.88 -62.76
N LEU A 35 51.52 11.00 -63.30
CA LEU A 35 50.30 10.55 -62.62
C LEU A 35 50.63 9.71 -61.38
N LEU A 36 51.66 8.88 -61.42
CA LEU A 36 52.12 8.08 -60.28
C LEU A 36 52.69 8.96 -59.17
N THR A 37 53.48 9.97 -59.51
CA THR A 37 53.99 10.92 -58.52
C THR A 37 52.87 11.80 -57.96
N LEU A 38 51.90 12.21 -58.77
CA LEU A 38 50.71 12.93 -58.32
C LEU A 38 49.84 12.07 -57.39
N SER A 39 49.61 10.79 -57.71
CA SER A 39 48.79 9.91 -56.87
C SER A 39 49.49 9.58 -55.55
N LEU A 40 50.81 9.34 -55.56
CA LEU A 40 51.60 9.13 -54.35
C LEU A 40 51.64 10.37 -53.46
N THR A 41 51.76 11.56 -54.04
CA THR A 41 51.73 12.83 -53.27
C THR A 41 50.36 13.10 -52.67
N ILE A 42 49.26 12.84 -53.40
CA ILE A 42 47.89 12.91 -52.86
C ILE A 42 47.71 11.94 -51.70
N LEU A 43 48.18 10.69 -51.84
CA LEU A 43 48.07 9.67 -50.79
C LEU A 43 48.88 10.05 -49.54
N LEU A 44 50.10 10.59 -49.71
CA LEU A 44 50.93 11.09 -48.62
C LEU A 44 50.27 12.25 -47.89
N LEU A 45 49.77 13.23 -48.63
CA LEU A 45 49.05 14.38 -48.07
C LEU A 45 47.81 13.92 -47.30
N TYR A 46 47.00 13.04 -47.89
CA TYR A 46 45.83 12.47 -47.23
C TYR A 46 46.20 11.79 -45.91
N ASN A 47 47.20 10.91 -45.90
CA ASN A 47 47.64 10.23 -44.68
C ASN A 47 48.25 11.20 -43.65
N SER A 48 48.91 12.27 -44.08
CA SER A 48 49.49 13.27 -43.16
C SER A 48 48.45 14.17 -42.51
N LEU A 49 47.28 14.32 -43.13
CA LEU A 49 46.17 15.16 -42.67
C LEU A 49 45.16 14.38 -41.81
N ILE A 50 45.35 13.07 -41.64
CA ILE A 50 44.52 12.27 -40.72
C ILE A 50 44.81 12.74 -39.29
N THR A 51 43.81 13.35 -38.67
CA THR A 51 43.83 13.67 -37.25
C THR A 51 43.67 12.39 -36.44
N VAL A 52 44.65 12.10 -35.59
CA VAL A 52 44.59 10.96 -34.66
C VAL A 52 44.13 11.47 -33.31
N THR A 53 43.08 10.87 -32.76
CA THR A 53 42.67 11.12 -31.38
C THR A 53 43.66 10.45 -30.44
N GLN A 54 44.23 11.22 -29.50
CA GLN A 54 45.08 10.69 -28.44
C GLN A 54 44.29 10.65 -27.13
N THR A 55 44.34 9.50 -26.45
CA THR A 55 43.73 9.33 -25.13
C THR A 55 44.76 9.70 -24.07
N ASN A 56 44.51 10.79 -23.34
CA ASN A 56 45.33 11.20 -22.20
C ASN A 56 44.68 10.71 -20.91
N THR A 57 45.43 9.97 -20.09
CA THR A 57 44.94 9.43 -18.81
C THR A 57 45.51 10.23 -17.65
N VAL A 58 44.62 10.79 -16.83
CA VAL A 58 44.97 11.44 -15.55
C VAL A 58 44.64 10.48 -14.42
N THR A 59 45.62 10.17 -13.56
CA THR A 59 45.40 9.28 -12.41
C THR A 59 45.00 10.09 -11.19
N PHE A 60 43.95 9.64 -10.49
CA PHE A 60 43.41 10.28 -9.27
C PHE A 60 43.19 11.80 -9.39
N PRO A 61 42.38 12.27 -10.37
CA PRO A 61 42.12 13.70 -10.52
C PRO A 61 41.41 14.26 -9.28
N THR A 62 41.74 15.51 -8.93
CA THR A 62 40.93 16.26 -7.95
C THR A 62 39.59 16.65 -8.57
N ILE A 63 38.59 16.94 -7.73
CA ILE A 63 37.27 17.40 -8.23
C ILE A 63 37.42 18.66 -9.11
N THR A 64 38.32 19.57 -8.75
CA THR A 64 38.59 20.79 -9.53
C THR A 64 39.19 20.46 -10.89
N THR A 65 40.13 19.53 -10.95
CA THR A 65 40.72 19.05 -12.22
C THR A 65 39.68 18.39 -13.11
N TYR A 66 38.81 17.56 -12.53
CA TYR A 66 37.72 16.93 -13.26
C TYR A 66 36.76 17.97 -13.85
N LEU A 67 36.31 18.93 -13.04
CA LEU A 67 35.38 19.98 -13.50
C LEU A 67 35.98 20.82 -14.64
N GLN A 68 37.27 21.13 -14.57
CA GLN A 68 37.99 21.80 -15.65
C GLN A 68 37.99 20.96 -16.93
N LEU A 69 38.41 19.69 -16.84
CA LEU A 69 38.44 18.79 -18.00
C LEU A 69 37.05 18.53 -18.58
N TYR A 70 36.03 18.43 -17.74
CA TYR A 70 34.64 18.23 -18.16
C TYR A 70 34.11 19.46 -18.91
N SER A 71 34.51 20.67 -18.50
CA SER A 71 34.15 21.90 -19.22
C SER A 71 34.77 22.00 -20.61
N GLU A 72 35.95 21.40 -20.80
CA GLU A 72 36.71 21.45 -22.05
C GLU A 72 36.38 20.27 -22.99
N TYR A 73 36.08 19.09 -22.43
CA TYR A 73 35.86 17.84 -23.16
C TYR A 73 34.60 17.06 -22.70
N PRO A 74 33.40 17.67 -22.70
CA PRO A 74 32.21 17.06 -22.09
C PRO A 74 31.74 15.76 -22.75
N GLN A 75 31.99 15.58 -24.05
CA GLN A 75 31.51 14.40 -24.80
C GLN A 75 32.50 13.22 -24.84
N SER A 76 33.79 13.46 -24.57
CA SER A 76 34.85 12.45 -24.70
C SER A 76 35.54 12.12 -23.37
N LEU A 77 35.31 12.89 -22.32
CA LEU A 77 35.86 12.63 -21.00
C LEU A 77 35.12 11.45 -20.35
N SER A 78 35.87 10.36 -20.07
CA SER A 78 35.40 9.27 -19.20
C SER A 78 36.19 9.31 -17.89
N CYS A 79 35.48 9.23 -16.77
CA CYS A 79 36.07 9.14 -15.44
C CYS A 79 35.46 7.93 -14.73
N ASP A 80 36.12 6.79 -14.83
CA ASP A 80 35.62 5.54 -14.27
C ASP A 80 35.83 5.51 -12.74
N CYS A 81 34.83 5.00 -12.03
CA CYS A 81 34.89 4.91 -10.58
C CYS A 81 35.73 3.70 -10.14
N LYS A 82 36.68 3.90 -9.22
CA LYS A 82 37.41 2.79 -8.57
C LYS A 82 36.49 1.93 -7.70
N GLN A 83 35.53 2.57 -7.04
CA GLN A 83 34.49 1.93 -6.25
C GLN A 83 33.15 2.32 -6.87
N ILE A 84 32.45 1.33 -7.41
CA ILE A 84 31.20 1.56 -8.16
C ILE A 84 29.97 1.65 -7.28
N SER A 85 30.07 1.32 -5.99
CA SER A 85 28.93 1.36 -5.07
C SER A 85 29.29 2.02 -3.73
N ILE A 86 28.38 2.85 -3.23
CA ILE A 86 28.49 3.52 -1.93
C ILE A 86 27.16 3.46 -1.21
N ASN A 87 27.18 3.09 0.08
CA ASN A 87 25.96 3.08 0.89
C ASN A 87 25.40 4.51 1.06
N HIS A 88 24.08 4.63 1.09
CA HIS A 88 23.40 5.93 1.24
C HIS A 88 23.78 6.66 2.55
N ASP A 89 24.04 5.92 3.64
CA ASP A 89 24.44 6.48 4.94
C ASP A 89 25.73 7.32 4.90
N LYS A 90 26.58 7.13 3.88
CA LYS A 90 27.86 7.84 3.77
C LYS A 90 27.74 9.27 3.25
N PHE A 91 26.65 9.58 2.56
CA PHE A 91 26.53 10.86 1.86
C PHE A 91 25.14 11.49 1.96
N LEU A 92 24.13 10.78 2.48
CA LEU A 92 22.79 11.31 2.75
C LEU A 92 22.48 11.33 4.24
N HIS A 93 21.75 12.36 4.64
CA HIS A 93 21.16 12.48 5.96
C HIS A 93 19.74 13.04 5.81
N ILE A 94 18.74 12.29 6.26
CA ILE A 94 17.32 12.65 6.15
C ILE A 94 16.84 13.00 7.55
N THR A 95 16.26 14.19 7.68
CA THR A 95 15.60 14.65 8.90
C THR A 95 14.10 14.67 8.69
N TYR A 96 13.34 14.26 9.69
CA TYR A 96 11.88 14.20 9.65
C TYR A 96 11.29 14.72 10.97
N THR A 97 10.04 15.15 10.91
CA THR A 97 9.28 15.65 12.06
C THR A 97 7.90 15.02 12.04
N PHE A 98 7.44 14.55 13.20
CA PHE A 98 6.06 14.07 13.35
C PHE A 98 5.12 15.23 13.64
N HIS A 99 3.83 14.95 13.45
CA HIS A 99 2.77 15.84 13.87
C HIS A 99 2.87 16.14 15.38
N GLU A 100 2.69 17.40 15.77
CA GLU A 100 2.91 17.90 17.15
C GLU A 100 2.19 17.06 18.21
N ILE A 101 0.97 16.60 17.89
CA ILE A 101 0.16 15.71 18.73
C ILE A 101 0.95 14.50 19.26
N CYS A 102 1.83 13.90 18.45
CA CYS A 102 2.56 12.69 18.81
C CYS A 102 3.60 12.91 19.91
N SER A 103 4.07 14.15 20.06
CA SER A 103 4.97 14.59 21.13
C SER A 103 4.26 15.37 22.24
N SER A 104 2.94 15.46 22.19
CA SER A 104 2.14 16.28 23.12
C SER A 104 1.74 15.51 24.37
N ALA A 105 1.14 16.21 25.34
CA ALA A 105 0.58 15.57 26.52
C ALA A 105 -0.57 14.60 26.19
N PHE A 106 -1.29 14.80 25.08
CA PHE A 106 -2.48 14.04 24.70
C PHE A 106 -2.20 12.60 24.25
N THR A 107 -0.95 12.25 24.00
CA THR A 107 -0.50 10.89 23.67
C THR A 107 0.26 10.21 24.81
N THR A 108 0.19 10.77 26.02
CA THR A 108 0.87 10.19 27.20
C THR A 108 -0.07 9.28 28.00
N SER A 109 0.50 8.31 28.72
CA SER A 109 -0.27 7.47 29.66
C SER A 109 -0.99 8.33 30.70
N ARG A 110 -0.36 9.41 31.16
CA ARG A 110 -0.94 10.35 32.13
C ARG A 110 -2.25 10.98 31.64
N TRP A 111 -2.38 11.25 30.34
CA TRP A 111 -3.63 11.75 29.77
C TRP A 111 -4.72 10.68 29.76
N LEU A 112 -4.38 9.44 29.41
CA LEU A 112 -5.32 8.32 29.47
C LEU A 112 -5.79 8.02 30.89
N ASP A 113 -4.86 8.06 31.85
CA ASP A 113 -5.14 7.87 33.28
C ASP A 113 -6.11 8.95 33.76
N TYR A 114 -5.83 10.23 33.44
CA TYR A 114 -6.72 11.35 33.74
C TYR A 114 -8.14 11.15 33.17
N LEU A 115 -8.25 10.78 31.88
CA LEU A 115 -9.57 10.55 31.26
C LEU A 115 -10.33 9.38 31.89
N THR A 116 -9.63 8.41 32.47
CA THR A 116 -10.22 7.23 33.10
C THR A 116 -10.65 7.52 34.53
N ASP A 117 -9.79 8.18 35.31
CA ASP A 117 -10.01 8.49 36.72
C ASP A 117 -11.00 9.63 36.91
N ALA A 118 -10.93 10.65 36.05
CA ALA A 118 -11.84 11.79 36.09
C ALA A 118 -13.20 11.51 35.45
N ARG A 119 -13.57 10.24 35.21
CA ARG A 119 -14.90 9.91 34.69
C ARG A 119 -15.97 10.31 35.71
N PRO A 120 -17.04 10.99 35.27
CA PRO A 120 -18.14 11.32 36.16
C PRO A 120 -18.80 10.04 36.70
N HIS A 121 -19.22 10.08 37.98
CA HIS A 121 -19.99 9.02 38.62
C HIS A 121 -21.45 9.00 38.14
N MET A 122 -21.65 8.98 36.82
CA MET A 122 -22.96 8.90 36.18
C MET A 122 -22.93 7.84 35.08
N ILE A 123 -24.10 7.37 34.67
CA ILE A 123 -24.24 6.48 33.51
C ILE A 123 -23.92 7.32 32.27
N LEU A 124 -22.86 6.93 31.56
CA LEU A 124 -22.48 7.54 30.29
C LEU A 124 -22.98 6.67 29.15
N PHE A 125 -23.54 7.32 28.12
CA PHE A 125 -23.84 6.66 26.86
C PHE A 125 -22.54 6.28 26.16
N ARG A 126 -22.57 5.20 25.39
CA ARG A 126 -21.37 4.67 24.71
C ARG A 126 -20.81 5.61 23.64
N ASP A 127 -21.63 6.48 23.10
CA ASP A 127 -21.31 7.54 22.13
C ASP A 127 -20.99 8.88 22.83
N ASP A 128 -20.96 8.93 24.16
CA ASP A 128 -20.49 10.10 24.91
C ASP A 128 -18.96 10.18 24.87
N PHE A 129 -18.41 11.37 24.60
CA PHE A 129 -16.98 11.61 24.55
C PHE A 129 -16.23 11.21 25.84
N ARG A 130 -16.88 11.27 27.00
CA ARG A 130 -16.27 10.88 28.29
C ARG A 130 -16.30 9.37 28.54
N ALA A 131 -17.03 8.62 27.72
CA ALA A 131 -17.11 7.18 27.84
C ALA A 131 -15.83 6.49 27.31
N SER A 132 -15.80 5.16 27.38
CA SER A 132 -14.66 4.37 26.91
C SER A 132 -14.33 4.55 25.43
N SER A 133 -15.32 4.90 24.62
CA SER A 133 -15.17 5.23 23.20
C SER A 133 -14.29 6.46 22.98
N GLY A 134 -14.40 7.52 23.79
CA GLY A 134 -13.56 8.71 23.66
C GLY A 134 -12.11 8.44 24.10
N ILE A 135 -11.92 7.65 25.16
CA ILE A 135 -10.58 7.18 25.56
C ILE A 135 -9.92 6.34 24.45
N ALA A 136 -10.70 5.48 23.79
CA ALA A 136 -10.20 4.64 22.70
C ALA A 136 -9.70 5.46 21.50
N VAL A 137 -10.23 6.67 21.26
CA VAL A 137 -9.70 7.57 20.23
C VAL A 137 -8.26 7.98 20.54
N PHE A 138 -7.95 8.35 21.77
CA PHE A 138 -6.58 8.71 22.16
C PHE A 138 -5.64 7.49 22.19
N GLN A 139 -6.12 6.32 22.61
CA GLN A 139 -5.33 5.08 22.52
C GLN A 139 -4.97 4.75 21.07
N THR A 140 -5.92 4.96 20.14
CA THR A 140 -5.69 4.76 18.71
C THR A 140 -4.72 5.79 18.16
N LEU A 141 -4.82 7.05 18.60
CA LEU A 141 -3.91 8.12 18.21
C LEU A 141 -2.46 7.83 18.65
N ILE A 142 -2.28 7.35 19.89
CA ILE A 142 -0.97 6.88 20.40
C ILE A 142 -0.43 5.78 19.50
N THR A 143 -1.26 4.77 19.21
CA THR A 143 -0.88 3.66 18.35
C THR A 143 -0.46 4.13 16.95
N PHE A 144 -1.14 5.12 16.38
CA PHE A 144 -0.76 5.71 15.09
C PHE A 144 0.57 6.46 15.15
N CYS A 145 0.84 7.21 16.22
CA CYS A 145 2.12 7.87 16.42
C CYS A 145 3.27 6.85 16.53
N ASP A 146 3.09 5.79 17.33
CA ASP A 146 4.09 4.74 17.51
C ASP A 146 4.36 3.98 16.21
N LEU A 147 3.29 3.53 15.53
CA LEU A 147 3.42 2.82 14.25
C LEU A 147 4.05 3.67 13.16
N SER A 148 3.74 4.97 13.11
CA SER A 148 4.37 5.90 12.16
C SER A 148 5.85 6.05 12.47
N SER A 149 6.22 6.19 13.74
CA SER A 149 7.62 6.29 14.16
C SER A 149 8.41 5.05 13.80
N GLU A 150 7.90 3.88 14.19
CA GLU A 150 8.55 2.61 13.90
C GLU A 150 8.67 2.35 12.39
N THR A 151 7.63 2.68 11.62
CA THR A 151 7.64 2.54 10.16
C THR A 151 8.74 3.40 9.53
N ILE A 152 8.82 4.68 9.90
CA ILE A 152 9.83 5.60 9.34
C ILE A 152 11.25 5.15 9.76
N GLU A 153 11.47 4.79 11.01
CA GLU A 153 12.77 4.32 11.48
C GLU A 153 13.22 3.04 10.77
N ASN A 154 12.33 2.05 10.63
CA ASN A 154 12.64 0.80 9.95
C ASN A 154 12.94 1.05 8.47
N ARG A 155 12.14 1.88 7.80
CA ARG A 155 12.34 2.23 6.39
C ARG A 155 13.62 3.04 6.16
N LEU A 156 13.97 3.94 7.08
CA LEU A 156 15.26 4.66 7.00
C LEU A 156 16.45 3.73 7.17
N ARG A 157 16.39 2.75 8.09
CA ARG A 157 17.44 1.74 8.22
C ARG A 157 17.62 0.92 6.94
N GLU A 158 16.53 0.51 6.31
CA GLU A 158 16.56 -0.16 4.99
C GLU A 158 17.14 0.75 3.91
N PHE A 159 16.65 1.99 3.80
CA PHE A 159 17.11 2.97 2.83
C PHE A 159 18.61 3.24 2.95
N TYR A 160 19.12 3.42 4.18
CA TYR A 160 20.54 3.67 4.45
C TYR A 160 21.44 2.46 4.21
N SER A 161 20.89 1.24 4.31
CA SER A 161 21.60 0.03 3.91
C SER A 161 21.70 -0.14 2.38
N GLY A 162 20.85 0.58 1.63
CA GLY A 162 20.87 0.63 0.18
C GLY A 162 22.15 1.26 -0.37
N GLN A 163 22.52 0.84 -1.59
CA GLN A 163 23.72 1.31 -2.28
C GLN A 163 23.37 2.13 -3.51
N PHE A 164 24.02 3.29 -3.63
CA PHE A 164 24.08 4.04 -4.86
C PHE A 164 25.17 3.45 -5.76
N VAL A 165 24.82 3.10 -7.00
CA VAL A 165 25.73 2.42 -7.93
C VAL A 165 25.98 3.28 -9.18
N SER A 166 27.25 3.58 -9.45
CA SER A 166 27.68 4.22 -10.69
C SER A 166 29.05 3.73 -11.14
N ALA A 167 29.15 3.32 -12.40
CA ALA A 167 30.42 2.89 -12.99
C ALA A 167 31.34 4.07 -13.33
N SER A 168 30.79 5.27 -13.51
CA SER A 168 31.51 6.49 -13.87
C SER A 168 31.09 7.67 -12.99
N LEU A 169 31.93 8.70 -12.94
CA LEU A 169 31.63 9.91 -12.21
C LEU A 169 30.47 10.64 -12.89
N LEU A 170 29.40 10.88 -12.13
CA LEU A 170 28.24 11.61 -12.62
C LEU A 170 28.47 13.12 -12.60
N SER A 171 27.77 13.84 -13.47
CA SER A 171 27.68 15.30 -13.33
C SER A 171 26.93 15.64 -12.04
N SER A 172 27.22 16.81 -11.46
CA SER A 172 26.55 17.25 -10.23
C SER A 172 25.03 17.28 -10.40
N GLU A 173 24.54 17.77 -11.54
CA GLU A 173 23.12 17.84 -11.87
C GLU A 173 22.49 16.44 -11.92
N LEU A 174 23.11 15.50 -12.63
CA LEU A 174 22.60 14.14 -12.75
C LEU A 174 22.60 13.41 -11.40
N PHE A 175 23.64 13.63 -10.60
CA PHE A 175 23.70 13.10 -9.23
C PHE A 175 22.52 13.62 -8.40
N TYR A 176 22.29 14.94 -8.36
CA TYR A 176 21.16 15.52 -7.62
C TYR A 176 19.80 14.98 -8.09
N LEU A 177 19.58 14.89 -9.41
CA LEU A 177 18.33 14.34 -9.96
C LEU A 177 18.10 12.89 -9.56
N GLN A 178 19.15 12.07 -9.55
CA GLN A 178 19.05 10.68 -9.13
C GLN A 178 18.78 10.56 -7.62
N ILE A 179 19.41 11.38 -6.79
CA ILE A 179 19.17 11.39 -5.34
C ILE A 179 17.75 11.87 -5.01
N GLU A 180 17.27 12.95 -5.64
CA GLU A 180 15.89 13.42 -5.49
C GLU A 180 14.87 12.34 -5.89
N SER A 181 15.12 11.64 -7.00
CA SER A 181 14.28 10.51 -7.42
C SER A 181 14.27 9.38 -6.38
N LEU A 182 15.43 9.02 -5.83
CA LEU A 182 15.55 8.01 -4.78
C LEU A 182 14.81 8.40 -3.49
N ILE A 183 14.94 9.66 -3.06
CA ILE A 183 14.24 10.18 -1.87
C ILE A 183 12.73 10.22 -2.11
N THR A 184 12.30 10.68 -3.28
CA THR A 184 10.87 10.70 -3.67
C THR A 184 10.28 9.30 -3.69
N GLN A 185 11.01 8.33 -4.23
CA GLN A 185 10.60 6.93 -4.23
C GLN A 185 10.52 6.37 -2.80
N PHE A 186 11.50 6.69 -1.94
CA PHE A 186 11.48 6.32 -0.53
C PHE A 186 10.23 6.84 0.19
N ILE A 187 9.91 8.13 0.02
CA ILE A 187 8.72 8.76 0.64
C ILE A 187 7.44 8.09 0.12
N SER A 188 7.30 7.97 -1.20
CA SER A 188 6.10 7.42 -1.84
C SER A 188 5.87 5.96 -1.45
N THR A 189 6.90 5.11 -1.55
CA THR A 189 6.79 3.68 -1.23
C THR A 189 6.49 3.43 0.25
N THR A 190 7.14 4.19 1.14
CA THR A 190 6.89 4.10 2.59
C THR A 190 5.45 4.47 2.92
N THR A 191 4.98 5.60 2.38
CA THR A 191 3.62 6.11 2.58
C THR A 191 2.58 5.14 2.03
N ASN A 192 2.73 4.73 0.77
CA ASN A 192 1.78 3.83 0.10
C ASN A 192 1.69 2.48 0.80
N THR A 193 2.82 1.90 1.23
CA THR A 193 2.81 0.61 1.93
C THR A 193 2.09 0.70 3.27
N PHE A 194 2.32 1.78 4.02
CA PHE A 194 1.63 2.03 5.28
C PHE A 194 0.12 2.19 5.07
N LEU A 195 -0.28 3.04 4.11
CA LEU A 195 -1.70 3.30 3.81
C LEU A 195 -2.42 2.06 3.26
N LEU A 196 -1.76 1.25 2.43
CA LEU A 196 -2.31 -0.03 1.95
C LEU A 196 -2.53 -1.01 3.10
N SER A 197 -1.60 -1.07 4.06
CA SER A 197 -1.72 -1.91 5.24
C SER A 197 -2.90 -1.46 6.11
N LEU A 198 -3.00 -0.16 6.38
CA LEU A 198 -4.12 0.43 7.13
C LEU A 198 -5.47 0.19 6.43
N SER A 199 -5.55 0.45 5.13
CA SER A 199 -6.75 0.22 4.31
C SER A 199 -7.18 -1.25 4.34
N SER A 200 -6.22 -2.18 4.26
CA SER A 200 -6.48 -3.61 4.35
C SER A 200 -7.08 -3.99 5.69
N ILE A 201 -6.53 -3.49 6.80
CA ILE A 201 -7.06 -3.74 8.15
C ILE A 201 -8.49 -3.20 8.28
N ARG A 202 -8.73 -1.98 7.83
CA ARG A 202 -10.06 -1.34 7.87
C ARG A 202 -11.10 -2.14 7.09
N LYS A 203 -10.80 -2.47 5.83
CA LYS A 203 -11.67 -3.27 4.96
C LYS A 203 -11.93 -4.67 5.54
N MET A 204 -10.91 -5.32 6.10
CA MET A 204 -11.08 -6.61 6.77
C MET A 204 -11.97 -6.52 8.00
N THR A 205 -11.78 -5.49 8.83
CA THR A 205 -12.56 -5.32 10.06
C THR A 205 -14.03 -5.18 9.73
N GLN A 206 -14.36 -4.34 8.73
CA GLN A 206 -15.73 -4.15 8.27
C GLN A 206 -16.29 -5.39 7.56
N GLY A 207 -15.54 -5.98 6.63
CA GLY A 207 -16.01 -7.14 5.86
C GLY A 207 -16.24 -8.40 6.69
N ASN A 208 -15.62 -8.50 7.87
CA ASN A 208 -15.86 -9.57 8.84
C ASN A 208 -16.82 -9.18 9.96
N VAL A 209 -17.37 -7.95 9.94
CA VAL A 209 -18.32 -7.46 10.93
C VAL A 209 -17.78 -7.62 12.36
N LEU A 210 -16.50 -7.29 12.56
CA LEU A 210 -15.87 -7.46 13.88
C LEU A 210 -16.45 -6.47 14.88
N PHE A 211 -16.89 -6.94 16.05
CA PHE A 211 -17.43 -6.06 17.08
C PHE A 211 -16.34 -5.19 17.71
N SER A 212 -16.63 -3.89 17.83
CA SER A 212 -15.78 -2.96 18.56
C SER A 212 -15.90 -3.25 20.05
N ALA A 213 -14.78 -3.31 20.77
CA ALA A 213 -14.78 -3.47 22.22
C ALA A 213 -15.47 -2.31 22.96
N THR A 214 -15.60 -1.15 22.31
CA THR A 214 -16.34 0.01 22.83
C THR A 214 -17.82 0.00 22.46
N LEU A 215 -18.31 -1.04 21.76
CA LEU A 215 -19.69 -1.20 21.29
C LEU A 215 -20.17 -0.02 20.42
N THR A 216 -19.24 0.64 19.75
CA THR A 216 -19.49 1.81 18.89
C THR A 216 -20.03 1.44 17.51
N ASN A 217 -19.91 0.18 17.09
CA ASN A 217 -20.45 -0.30 15.80
C ASN A 217 -21.71 -1.16 15.95
N TYR A 218 -21.87 -1.87 17.06
CA TYR A 218 -23.05 -2.70 17.33
C TYR A 218 -23.45 -2.61 18.80
N GLU A 219 -24.77 -2.62 19.00
CA GLU A 219 -25.44 -2.74 20.29
C GLU A 219 -25.93 -4.17 20.48
N PHE A 220 -25.89 -4.66 21.72
CA PHE A 220 -26.48 -5.93 22.11
C PHE A 220 -27.69 -5.68 22.99
N VAL A 221 -28.87 -6.02 22.49
CA VAL A 221 -30.14 -5.89 23.22
C VAL A 221 -30.56 -7.27 23.72
N PRO A 222 -30.80 -7.46 25.03
CA PRO A 222 -31.32 -8.73 25.52
C PRO A 222 -32.71 -9.00 24.95
N LEU A 223 -32.89 -10.16 24.32
CA LEU A 223 -34.19 -10.68 23.90
C LEU A 223 -34.80 -11.60 24.97
N SER A 224 -33.94 -12.31 25.70
CA SER A 224 -34.26 -13.16 26.86
C SER A 224 -32.97 -13.48 27.62
N ASN A 225 -33.06 -14.22 28.73
CA ASN A 225 -31.92 -14.55 29.61
C ASN A 225 -30.70 -15.21 28.90
N HIS A 226 -30.83 -15.69 27.68
CA HIS A 226 -29.77 -16.39 26.94
C HIS A 226 -29.54 -15.90 25.50
N TYR A 227 -30.31 -14.92 25.03
CA TYR A 227 -30.24 -14.46 23.64
C TYR A 227 -30.11 -12.94 23.58
N PHE A 228 -29.18 -12.48 22.74
CA PHE A 228 -28.97 -11.07 22.44
C PHE A 228 -29.22 -10.81 20.96
N LEU A 229 -29.95 -9.74 20.67
CA LEU A 229 -30.04 -9.16 19.34
C LEU A 229 -28.84 -8.24 19.13
N SER A 230 -28.09 -8.43 18.05
CA SER A 230 -27.04 -7.49 17.65
C SER A 230 -27.60 -6.48 16.65
N ASN A 231 -27.74 -5.22 17.08
CA ASN A 231 -28.22 -4.13 16.23
C ASN A 231 -27.04 -3.27 15.77
N PRO A 232 -26.87 -3.00 14.47
CA PRO A 232 -25.85 -2.08 14.01
C PRO A 232 -26.16 -0.67 14.50
N TYR A 233 -25.12 0.03 14.94
CA TYR A 233 -25.24 1.42 15.30
C TYR A 233 -25.32 2.32 14.08
N THR A 234 -25.99 3.46 14.21
CA THR A 234 -26.15 4.43 13.13
C THR A 234 -25.62 5.79 13.57
N TYR A 235 -24.68 6.34 12.81
CA TYR A 235 -24.17 7.71 12.96
C TYR A 235 -24.67 8.55 11.78
N ASP A 236 -25.36 9.66 12.02
CA ASP A 236 -25.94 10.53 10.97
C ASP A 236 -26.60 9.76 9.79
N ASN A 237 -27.58 8.89 10.09
CA ASN A 237 -28.27 8.00 9.14
C ASN A 237 -27.36 7.01 8.35
N CYS A 238 -26.10 6.87 8.72
CA CYS A 238 -25.15 5.89 8.18
C CYS A 238 -25.03 4.69 9.14
N SER A 239 -25.43 3.50 8.68
CA SER A 239 -25.36 2.26 9.47
C SER A 239 -23.98 1.62 9.43
N CYS A 240 -23.45 1.26 10.60
CA CYS A 240 -22.19 0.53 10.75
C CYS A 240 -22.20 -0.87 10.15
N SER A 241 -23.37 -1.47 9.86
CA SER A 241 -23.44 -2.72 9.11
C SER A 241 -23.13 -2.53 7.61
N LEU A 242 -23.44 -1.34 7.08
CA LEU A 242 -23.30 -1.03 5.66
C LEU A 242 -21.94 -0.39 5.37
N SER A 243 -21.48 0.50 6.25
CA SER A 243 -20.17 1.13 6.13
C SER A 243 -19.48 1.24 7.48
N GLY A 244 -18.20 0.87 7.53
CA GLY A 244 -17.38 1.09 8.71
C GLY A 244 -17.01 2.57 8.91
N SER A 245 -17.10 3.39 7.86
CA SER A 245 -16.68 4.79 7.89
C SER A 245 -17.76 5.75 8.37
N CYS A 246 -18.87 5.27 8.93
CA CYS A 246 -19.90 6.15 9.48
C CYS A 246 -19.37 6.90 10.71
N PHE A 247 -19.66 8.19 10.79
CA PHE A 247 -19.20 9.06 11.87
C PHE A 247 -20.17 10.21 12.12
N GLU A 248 -20.08 10.80 13.30
CA GLU A 248 -20.78 12.05 13.64
C GLU A 248 -19.95 12.89 14.63
N PRO A 249 -20.20 14.21 14.75
CA PRO A 249 -19.52 15.08 15.71
C PRO A 249 -19.66 14.57 17.14
N TYR A 250 -18.55 14.45 17.86
CA TYR A 250 -18.52 13.76 19.16
C TYR A 250 -19.25 14.55 20.25
N PRO A 251 -20.40 14.06 20.77
CA PRO A 251 -21.17 14.77 21.78
C PRO A 251 -20.72 14.43 23.20
N ILE A 252 -21.03 15.35 24.12
CA ILE A 252 -21.10 15.16 25.55
C ILE A 252 -22.57 15.30 25.91
N PHE A 253 -23.18 14.23 26.40
CA PHE A 253 -24.60 14.19 26.74
C PHE A 253 -24.85 14.57 28.19
N ASN A 254 -26.10 14.90 28.50
CA ASN A 254 -26.58 14.85 29.86
C ASN A 254 -26.71 13.37 30.28
N GLY A 255 -26.07 12.95 31.38
CA GLY A 255 -26.08 11.55 31.81
C GLY A 255 -27.46 10.99 32.19
N LEU A 256 -28.50 11.84 32.28
CA LEU A 256 -29.88 11.43 32.51
C LEU A 256 -30.73 11.44 31.23
N ASP A 257 -30.29 12.14 30.18
CA ASP A 257 -31.07 12.33 28.96
C ASP A 257 -30.15 12.44 27.73
N ARG A 258 -30.17 11.41 26.90
CA ARG A 258 -29.39 11.33 25.65
C ARG A 258 -29.82 12.36 24.61
N THR A 259 -31.04 12.88 24.68
CA THR A 259 -31.52 13.89 23.73
C THR A 259 -30.91 15.27 23.97
N VAL A 260 -30.34 15.48 25.16
CA VAL A 260 -29.73 16.75 25.56
C VAL A 260 -28.21 16.68 25.38
N ILE A 261 -27.72 17.34 24.33
CA ILE A 261 -26.29 17.54 24.08
C ILE A 261 -25.82 18.75 24.88
N LEU A 262 -24.90 18.54 25.82
CA LEU A 262 -24.29 19.61 26.64
C LEU A 262 -23.18 20.34 25.89
N TYR A 263 -22.42 19.59 25.10
CA TYR A 263 -21.30 20.12 24.32
C TYR A 263 -20.97 19.15 23.18
N THR A 264 -20.49 19.68 22.05
CA THR A 264 -19.93 18.86 20.97
C THR A 264 -18.47 19.23 20.87
N VAL A 265 -17.57 18.24 20.98
CA VAL A 265 -16.13 18.47 21.00
C VAL A 265 -15.66 18.83 19.58
N PRO A 266 -15.24 20.08 19.33
CA PRO A 266 -14.89 20.54 17.99
C PRO A 266 -13.75 19.70 17.39
N GLY A 267 -13.95 19.23 16.16
CA GLY A 267 -12.94 18.48 15.42
C GLY A 267 -12.68 17.07 15.90
N MET A 268 -13.52 16.57 16.80
CA MET A 268 -13.57 15.18 17.20
C MET A 268 -14.85 14.56 16.69
N ASN A 269 -14.76 13.32 16.22
CA ASN A 269 -15.89 12.55 15.73
C ASN A 269 -15.98 11.20 16.45
N ALA A 270 -17.20 10.78 16.76
CA ALA A 270 -17.51 9.40 17.08
C ALA A 270 -17.71 8.61 15.78
N ALA A 271 -17.39 7.32 15.77
CA ALA A 271 -17.50 6.49 14.57
C ALA A 271 -17.65 5.01 14.94
N CYS A 272 -17.96 4.17 13.95
CA CYS A 272 -18.11 2.72 14.15
C CYS A 272 -16.89 2.09 14.85
N TYR A 273 -15.68 2.50 14.45
CA TYR A 273 -14.43 2.03 15.03
C TYR A 273 -13.57 3.21 15.50
N PRO A 274 -12.75 3.04 16.56
CA PRO A 274 -11.82 4.07 17.02
C PRO A 274 -10.85 4.56 15.93
N VAL A 275 -10.42 3.68 15.03
CA VAL A 275 -9.61 4.02 13.86
C VAL A 275 -10.32 5.00 12.94
N GLU A 276 -11.61 4.79 12.69
CA GLU A 276 -12.42 5.66 11.85
C GLU A 276 -12.68 6.99 12.55
N ALA A 277 -12.89 6.97 13.88
CA ALA A 277 -13.04 8.18 14.68
C ALA A 277 -11.82 9.09 14.58
N VAL A 278 -10.59 8.53 14.70
CA VAL A 278 -9.35 9.30 14.51
C VAL A 278 -9.24 9.82 13.07
N LEU A 279 -9.47 8.98 12.06
CA LEU A 279 -9.31 9.37 10.66
C LEU A 279 -10.29 10.45 10.19
N GLN A 280 -11.47 10.52 10.79
CA GLN A 280 -12.47 11.55 10.49
C GLN A 280 -12.27 12.82 11.34
N SER A 281 -11.43 12.76 12.38
CA SER A 281 -11.17 13.89 13.27
C SER A 281 -10.02 14.76 12.77
N ASP A 282 -10.12 16.08 12.99
CA ASP A 282 -9.03 17.03 12.71
C ASP A 282 -8.39 17.61 13.99
N LEU A 283 -8.85 17.13 15.15
CA LEU A 283 -8.30 17.45 16.47
C LEU A 283 -8.34 18.96 16.82
N ARG A 284 -9.13 19.78 16.12
CA ARG A 284 -9.09 21.25 16.27
C ARG A 284 -9.27 21.75 17.71
N CYS A 285 -10.00 21.01 18.56
CA CYS A 285 -10.15 21.36 19.98
C CYS A 285 -8.80 21.44 20.71
N PHE A 286 -7.84 20.57 20.38
CA PHE A 286 -6.55 20.48 21.07
C PHE A 286 -5.56 21.58 20.69
N TYR A 287 -5.91 22.39 19.69
CA TYR A 287 -5.21 23.63 19.32
C TYR A 287 -5.83 24.87 19.97
N ASN A 288 -6.83 24.70 20.84
CA ASN A 288 -7.51 25.80 21.52
C ASN A 288 -7.63 25.55 23.02
N GLN A 289 -6.91 26.33 23.82
CA GLN A 289 -6.89 26.19 25.28
C GLN A 289 -8.27 26.32 25.91
N THR A 290 -9.13 27.18 25.36
CA THR A 290 -10.51 27.37 25.84
C THR A 290 -11.31 26.10 25.61
N CYS A 291 -11.11 25.44 24.47
CA CYS A 291 -11.78 24.19 24.15
C CYS A 291 -11.33 23.06 25.08
N ILE A 292 -10.02 22.93 25.31
CA ILE A 292 -9.48 21.93 26.26
C ILE A 292 -10.06 22.16 27.66
N THR A 293 -10.06 23.40 28.13
CA THR A 293 -10.61 23.75 29.45
C THR A 293 -12.10 23.42 29.52
N GLN A 294 -12.85 23.69 28.45
CA GLN A 294 -14.27 23.34 28.36
C GLN A 294 -14.49 21.83 28.43
N VAL A 295 -13.71 21.03 27.67
CA VAL A 295 -13.78 19.56 27.73
C VAL A 295 -13.48 19.06 29.13
N GLN A 296 -12.40 19.55 29.76
CA GLN A 296 -12.02 19.18 31.12
C GLN A 296 -13.10 19.50 32.16
N SER A 297 -13.90 20.56 31.96
CA SER A 297 -14.98 20.92 32.89
C SER A 297 -16.09 19.87 33.01
N TYR A 298 -16.20 18.94 32.05
CA TYR A 298 -17.18 17.86 32.08
C TYR A 298 -16.66 16.56 32.73
N PHE A 299 -15.40 16.54 33.14
CA PHE A 299 -14.79 15.45 33.91
C PHE A 299 -14.83 15.77 35.42
N ASN A 300 -14.97 14.74 36.24
CA ASN A 300 -15.22 14.83 37.67
C ASN A 300 -13.93 14.71 38.48
N GLU A 301 -13.06 15.72 38.41
CA GLU A 301 -11.90 15.83 39.29
C GLU A 301 -11.72 17.22 39.90
N SER A 302 -11.22 17.23 41.14
CA SER A 302 -10.94 18.45 41.91
C SER A 302 -9.82 19.29 41.32
N SER A 303 -8.98 18.71 40.44
CA SER A 303 -7.87 19.39 39.78
C SER A 303 -7.73 18.91 38.34
N PRO A 304 -8.03 19.74 37.33
CA PRO A 304 -7.79 19.36 35.94
C PRO A 304 -6.30 19.12 35.68
N MET A 305 -5.99 18.20 34.77
CA MET A 305 -4.61 18.01 34.30
C MET A 305 -4.11 19.30 33.63
N ASN A 306 -2.95 19.81 34.05
CA ASN A 306 -2.36 20.98 33.41
C ASN A 306 -1.78 20.59 32.05
N VAL A 307 -2.57 20.81 30.99
CA VAL A 307 -2.20 20.59 29.59
C VAL A 307 -2.31 21.90 28.81
N SER A 308 -1.33 22.14 27.95
CA SER A 308 -1.32 23.28 27.04
C SER A 308 -1.86 22.88 25.67
N ALA A 309 -2.56 23.81 25.03
CA ALA A 309 -2.94 23.68 23.64
C ALA A 309 -1.70 23.55 22.73
N LEU A 310 -1.87 22.79 21.66
CA LEU A 310 -0.93 22.68 20.55
C LEU A 310 -0.81 24.02 19.80
N ASP A 311 0.25 24.18 19.01
CA ASP A 311 0.51 25.39 18.24
C ASP A 311 -0.56 25.59 17.14
N PRO A 312 -1.43 26.61 17.24
CA PRO A 312 -2.52 26.82 16.29
C PRO A 312 -2.02 27.13 14.86
N SER A 313 -0.77 27.56 14.69
CA SER A 313 -0.19 27.80 13.36
C SER A 313 0.02 26.50 12.57
N LEU A 314 0.20 25.37 13.27
CA LEU A 314 0.44 24.06 12.68
C LEU A 314 -0.86 23.32 12.29
N LEU A 315 -2.02 23.80 12.75
CA LEU A 315 -3.33 23.24 12.39
C LEU A 315 -3.54 23.22 10.85
N GLY A 316 -2.90 24.14 10.13
CA GLY A 316 -2.93 24.22 8.66
C GLY A 316 -1.82 23.46 7.94
N GLU A 317 -0.68 23.19 8.60
CA GLU A 317 0.51 22.58 7.97
C GLU A 317 0.30 21.08 7.70
N PHE A 318 -0.56 20.44 8.49
CA PHE A 318 -0.96 19.04 8.31
C PHE A 318 -2.39 18.89 7.83
N LYS A 319 -2.93 19.93 7.16
CA LYS A 319 -4.19 19.79 6.44
C LYS A 319 -4.13 18.47 5.68
N ILE A 320 -5.15 17.64 5.94
CA ILE A 320 -5.61 16.57 5.04
C ILE A 320 -5.25 17.05 3.64
N ILE A 321 -4.63 16.21 2.82
CA ILE A 321 -4.69 16.43 1.38
C ILE A 321 -6.19 16.51 1.11
N GLU A 322 -6.74 17.73 1.17
CA GLU A 322 -8.08 18.06 0.74
C GLU A 322 -7.98 17.57 -0.68
N LYS A 323 -8.59 16.41 -0.94
CA LYS A 323 -8.94 16.02 -2.29
C LYS A 323 -9.85 17.16 -2.72
N LYS A 324 -9.21 18.18 -3.28
CA LYS A 324 -9.85 19.38 -3.75
C LYS A 324 -10.61 18.87 -4.96
N ASP A 325 -11.87 18.54 -4.74
CA ASP A 325 -12.81 18.46 -5.83
C ASP A 325 -12.71 19.80 -6.58
N SER A 326 -12.22 19.68 -7.83
CA SER A 326 -11.77 20.72 -8.75
C SER A 326 -10.32 21.25 -8.57
N CYS A 327 -9.37 20.61 -9.27
CA CYS A 327 -8.92 21.13 -10.57
C CYS A 327 -8.06 20.09 -11.31
N CYS A 328 -8.59 19.64 -12.46
CA CYS A 328 -7.98 18.80 -13.50
C CYS A 328 -7.86 17.27 -13.22
N PRO A 329 -8.34 16.42 -14.15
CA PRO A 329 -8.39 14.98 -14.00
C PRO A 329 -7.00 14.39 -14.24
N LEU A 330 -6.21 14.17 -13.19
CA LEU A 330 -4.92 13.48 -13.31
C LEU A 330 -4.81 12.24 -12.42
N ASP A 331 -5.73 12.04 -11.47
CA ASP A 331 -5.80 10.81 -10.67
C ASP A 331 -6.54 9.65 -11.35
N ASN A 332 -7.21 9.89 -12.49
CA ASN A 332 -7.70 8.81 -13.34
C ASN A 332 -6.73 8.48 -14.48
N ILE A 333 -5.80 9.36 -14.87
CA ILE A 333 -5.02 9.11 -16.10
C ILE A 333 -3.98 8.01 -15.90
N HIS A 334 -3.41 7.78 -14.71
CA HIS A 334 -2.44 6.68 -14.56
C HIS A 334 -3.08 5.31 -14.40
N GLU A 335 -4.19 5.18 -13.67
CA GLU A 335 -4.98 3.94 -13.65
C GLU A 335 -5.67 3.70 -15.00
N GLN A 336 -6.24 4.73 -15.62
CA GLN A 336 -6.92 4.62 -16.91
C GLN A 336 -5.96 4.47 -18.08
N LYS A 337 -4.75 5.03 -18.04
CA LYS A 337 -3.71 4.73 -19.05
C LYS A 337 -3.15 3.32 -18.88
N LEU A 338 -3.03 2.81 -17.65
CA LEU A 338 -2.66 1.41 -17.44
C LEU A 338 -3.78 0.46 -17.88
N VAL A 339 -5.04 0.82 -17.62
CA VAL A 339 -6.25 0.11 -18.04
C VAL A 339 -6.46 0.22 -19.56
N ASP A 340 -6.21 1.37 -20.18
CA ASP A 340 -6.31 1.61 -21.63
C ASP A 340 -5.13 0.94 -22.37
N GLU A 341 -3.91 0.94 -21.81
CA GLU A 341 -2.78 0.13 -22.30
C GLU A 341 -3.07 -1.37 -22.13
N LEU A 342 -3.71 -1.79 -21.03
CA LEU A 342 -4.21 -3.16 -20.85
C LEU A 342 -5.34 -3.50 -21.83
N TYR A 343 -6.27 -2.58 -22.11
CA TYR A 343 -7.36 -2.77 -23.07
C TYR A 343 -6.82 -2.79 -24.52
N GLN A 344 -5.80 -2.00 -24.85
CA GLN A 344 -5.10 -2.06 -26.14
C GLN A 344 -4.35 -3.38 -26.31
N ILE A 345 -3.67 -3.85 -25.26
CA ILE A 345 -3.03 -5.17 -25.25
C ILE A 345 -4.09 -6.29 -25.36
N LEU A 346 -5.24 -6.13 -24.71
CA LEU A 346 -6.36 -7.08 -24.79
C LEU A 346 -7.09 -7.04 -26.15
N GLU A 347 -7.16 -5.89 -26.84
CA GLU A 347 -7.69 -5.74 -28.20
C GLU A 347 -6.73 -6.30 -29.28
N GLU A 348 -5.42 -6.12 -29.11
CA GLU A 348 -4.40 -6.77 -29.96
C GLU A 348 -4.43 -8.31 -29.80
N ILE A 349 -4.79 -8.81 -28.61
CA ILE A 349 -5.02 -10.25 -28.38
C ILE A 349 -6.39 -10.70 -28.91
N ALA A 350 -7.42 -9.86 -28.84
CA ALA A 350 -8.78 -10.19 -29.30
C ALA A 350 -8.92 -10.26 -30.83
N THR A 351 -8.03 -9.60 -31.58
CA THR A 351 -8.03 -9.65 -33.05
C THR A 351 -7.36 -10.91 -33.63
N SER A 352 -6.79 -11.78 -32.79
CA SER A 352 -6.11 -13.01 -33.23
C SER A 352 -6.75 -14.30 -32.73
N SER A 353 -8.08 -14.46 -32.82
CA SER A 353 -8.70 -15.80 -32.83
C SER A 353 -10.18 -15.72 -33.17
N SER A 354 -10.53 -16.02 -34.42
CA SER A 354 -11.90 -16.35 -34.81
C SER A 354 -12.20 -17.79 -34.40
N TYR A 355 -13.23 -18.04 -33.59
CA TYR A 355 -13.99 -19.29 -33.62
C TYR A 355 -15.40 -19.08 -33.05
N GLN A 356 -16.39 -19.60 -33.76
CA GLN A 356 -17.81 -19.62 -33.42
C GLN A 356 -18.15 -20.91 -32.68
N VAL A 357 -19.03 -20.85 -31.66
CA VAL A 357 -19.94 -21.95 -31.29
C VAL A 357 -21.24 -21.39 -30.68
N GLU A 358 -22.30 -22.13 -30.95
CA GLU A 358 -23.74 -21.90 -30.87
C GLU A 358 -24.35 -21.81 -29.46
N ASP A 359 -25.53 -21.19 -29.47
CA ASP A 359 -26.56 -21.09 -28.43
C ASP A 359 -27.28 -22.43 -28.25
N GLU A 360 -27.49 -22.90 -27.00
CA GLU A 360 -28.61 -23.78 -26.67
C GLU A 360 -28.97 -23.80 -25.16
N SER A 361 -30.11 -23.18 -24.87
CA SER A 361 -31.21 -23.64 -24.00
C SER A 361 -31.02 -23.94 -22.50
N ARG A 362 -31.66 -23.04 -21.72
CA ARG A 362 -32.53 -23.27 -20.53
C ARG A 362 -32.86 -24.73 -20.16
N LEU A 363 -32.72 -25.04 -18.87
CA LEU A 363 -33.56 -26.03 -18.17
C LEU A 363 -33.89 -25.54 -16.74
N TYR A 364 -35.20 -25.54 -16.47
CA TYR A 364 -35.89 -25.35 -15.18
C TYR A 364 -35.70 -26.59 -14.30
N TYR A 365 -35.66 -26.42 -12.98
CA TYR A 365 -36.32 -27.35 -12.04
C TYR A 365 -36.71 -26.60 -10.76
N ASP A 366 -37.99 -26.68 -10.45
CA ASP A 366 -38.64 -26.42 -9.16
C ASP A 366 -38.15 -27.42 -8.09
N ASP A 367 -38.20 -26.99 -6.83
CA ASP A 367 -38.63 -27.86 -5.73
C ASP A 367 -39.25 -26.98 -4.63
N GLU A 368 -40.54 -27.18 -4.42
CA GLU A 368 -41.31 -26.78 -3.23
C GLU A 368 -40.80 -27.54 -1.99
N ILE A 369 -41.01 -26.97 -0.79
CA ILE A 369 -41.65 -27.66 0.36
C ILE A 369 -41.86 -26.66 1.52
N ASP A 370 -43.15 -26.46 1.76
CA ASP A 370 -43.94 -26.32 2.99
C ASP A 370 -43.76 -25.19 4.01
N ASP A 371 -44.85 -24.43 4.04
CA ASP A 371 -45.40 -23.54 5.04
C ASP A 371 -45.45 -24.10 6.48
N MET A 372 -45.20 -23.22 7.44
CA MET A 372 -45.77 -23.32 8.79
C MET A 372 -46.14 -21.91 9.26
N GLU A 373 -47.40 -21.54 9.02
CA GLU A 373 -48.09 -20.46 9.72
C GLU A 373 -48.30 -20.83 11.19
N VAL A 374 -48.03 -19.90 12.11
CA VAL A 374 -48.68 -19.84 13.43
C VAL A 374 -49.03 -18.38 13.73
N ASP A 375 -50.27 -18.22 14.16
CA ASP A 375 -51.10 -17.02 14.23
C ASP A 375 -50.65 -15.89 15.17
N GLU A 376 -51.01 -14.67 14.77
CA GLU A 376 -51.10 -13.47 15.59
C GLU A 376 -52.32 -13.54 16.53
N GLU A 377 -52.13 -13.41 17.84
CA GLU A 377 -53.17 -12.95 18.75
C GLU A 377 -52.71 -11.70 19.51
N ASN A 378 -53.55 -10.66 19.40
CA ASN A 378 -53.47 -9.37 20.06
C ASN A 378 -53.79 -9.49 21.56
N ASP A 379 -53.00 -8.87 22.44
CA ASP A 379 -53.46 -8.46 23.78
C ASP A 379 -53.11 -6.97 24.02
N PRO A 380 -54.11 -6.07 24.19
CA PRO A 380 -53.89 -4.67 24.49
C PRO A 380 -54.10 -4.41 25.98
N ASN A 381 -53.03 -4.43 26.79
CA ASN A 381 -52.97 -3.77 28.09
C ASN A 381 -51.55 -3.86 28.69
N PHE A 382 -50.76 -2.80 28.61
CA PHE A 382 -49.76 -2.52 29.64
C PHE A 382 -49.58 -1.02 29.80
N ASP A 383 -50.14 -0.53 30.91
CA ASP A 383 -50.06 0.83 31.44
C ASP A 383 -48.67 1.07 32.04
N GLY A 384 -48.18 2.30 31.94
CA GLY A 384 -46.86 2.68 32.41
C GLY A 384 -46.79 2.79 33.93
N SER A 385 -45.78 2.18 34.51
CA SER A 385 -45.20 2.65 35.77
C SER A 385 -43.71 2.28 35.82
N ASP A 386 -42.87 3.31 35.79
CA ASP A 386 -41.44 3.23 36.07
C ASP A 386 -41.17 2.67 37.47
N ASN A 387 -40.10 1.85 37.58
CA ASN A 387 -38.97 1.99 38.50
C ASN A 387 -38.53 0.67 39.18
N GLU A 388 -37.20 0.55 39.24
CA GLU A 388 -36.34 -0.37 40.01
C GLU A 388 -35.77 -1.61 39.30
N GLU A 389 -36.47 -2.25 38.36
CA GLU A 389 -35.95 -3.48 37.72
C GLU A 389 -34.88 -3.20 36.64
N ASP A 390 -35.04 -2.13 35.83
CA ASP A 390 -34.07 -1.76 34.78
C ASP A 390 -32.70 -1.29 35.31
N ARG A 391 -32.61 -0.90 36.58
CA ARG A 391 -31.33 -0.48 37.20
C ARG A 391 -30.49 -1.66 37.67
N GLU A 392 -31.11 -2.78 38.03
CA GLU A 392 -30.40 -4.01 38.36
C GLU A 392 -29.90 -4.71 37.10
N ASP A 393 -30.68 -4.71 36.02
CA ASP A 393 -30.31 -5.35 34.75
C ASP A 393 -29.15 -4.65 34.04
N ASP A 394 -29.06 -3.32 34.09
CA ASP A 394 -27.96 -2.57 33.47
C ASP A 394 -26.65 -2.64 34.29
N ALA A 395 -26.77 -2.78 35.62
CA ALA A 395 -25.64 -3.09 36.50
C ALA A 395 -25.17 -4.54 36.36
N LEU A 396 -26.09 -5.49 36.16
CA LEU A 396 -25.80 -6.88 35.82
C LEU A 396 -25.14 -6.99 34.45
N LEU A 397 -25.59 -6.25 33.42
CA LEU A 397 -24.97 -6.18 32.09
C LEU A 397 -23.55 -5.61 32.12
N ARG A 398 -23.30 -4.59 32.95
CA ARG A 398 -21.95 -4.04 33.18
C ARG A 398 -21.04 -5.00 33.95
N THR A 399 -21.59 -5.71 34.94
CA THR A 399 -20.82 -6.69 35.73
C THR A 399 -20.57 -7.97 34.92
N PHE A 400 -21.53 -8.46 34.13
CA PHE A 400 -21.37 -9.58 33.20
C PHE A 400 -20.43 -9.25 32.04
N SER A 401 -20.50 -8.06 31.45
CA SER A 401 -19.57 -7.68 30.38
C SER A 401 -18.14 -7.52 30.88
N LEU A 402 -17.93 -6.98 32.09
CA LEU A 402 -16.60 -6.89 32.70
C LEU A 402 -16.09 -8.24 33.23
N GLU A 403 -16.88 -9.06 33.91
CA GLU A 403 -16.46 -10.39 34.36
C GLU A 403 -16.26 -11.37 33.20
N TYR A 404 -17.05 -11.31 32.13
CA TYR A 404 -16.83 -12.20 30.98
C TYR A 404 -15.67 -11.71 30.10
N MET A 405 -15.41 -10.40 30.00
CA MET A 405 -14.21 -9.90 29.30
C MET A 405 -12.92 -10.00 30.15
N GLN A 406 -13.01 -9.97 31.49
CA GLN A 406 -11.86 -10.25 32.39
C GLN A 406 -11.60 -11.74 32.60
N ASN A 407 -12.64 -12.60 32.55
CA ASN A 407 -12.49 -14.07 32.58
C ASN A 407 -12.31 -14.69 31.19
N VAL A 408 -12.39 -13.89 30.11
CA VAL A 408 -11.59 -14.15 28.92
C VAL A 408 -10.15 -13.71 29.25
N GLU A 409 -9.55 -14.42 30.21
CA GLU A 409 -8.17 -14.80 30.01
C GLU A 409 -8.18 -15.50 28.65
N LEU A 410 -7.75 -14.76 27.62
CA LEU A 410 -7.12 -15.36 26.47
C LEU A 410 -5.85 -16.05 26.99
N HIS A 411 -6.05 -17.20 27.64
CA HIS A 411 -5.16 -18.34 27.64
C HIS A 411 -5.09 -18.88 26.20
N SER A 412 -4.76 -18.00 25.24
CA SER A 412 -4.01 -18.39 24.06
C SER A 412 -2.54 -18.40 24.46
N THR A 413 -2.20 -19.23 25.45
CA THR A 413 -0.91 -19.92 25.49
C THR A 413 -0.86 -20.87 24.31
N ARG A 414 -0.72 -20.29 23.11
CA ARG A 414 -0.15 -20.86 21.89
C ARG A 414 -0.25 -19.80 20.80
N THR A 415 0.86 -19.10 20.62
CA THR A 415 1.25 -18.38 19.41
C THR A 415 0.49 -18.86 18.17
N LEU A 416 -0.51 -18.10 17.76
CA LEU A 416 -1.32 -18.40 16.60
C LEU A 416 -0.60 -17.89 15.35
N SER A 417 0.36 -18.69 14.90
CA SER A 417 0.91 -18.60 13.55
C SER A 417 -0.17 -19.08 12.57
N TYR A 418 -1.01 -18.17 12.07
CA TYR A 418 -2.03 -18.48 11.07
C TYR A 418 -1.60 -18.01 9.68
N GLN A 419 -1.60 -18.94 8.71
CA GLN A 419 -1.59 -18.59 7.29
C GLN A 419 -3.04 -18.48 6.83
N GLY A 420 -3.49 -17.26 6.55
CA GLY A 420 -4.76 -16.99 5.88
C GLY A 420 -4.51 -16.63 4.42
N GLU A 421 -5.17 -17.30 3.49
CA GLU A 421 -5.18 -16.91 2.08
C GLU A 421 -6.46 -16.14 1.75
N LYS A 422 -6.33 -15.12 0.90
CA LYS A 422 -7.44 -14.29 0.44
C LYS A 422 -7.36 -14.13 -1.07
N LEU A 423 -8.52 -14.12 -1.70
CA LEU A 423 -8.65 -13.71 -3.08
C LEU A 423 -8.97 -12.22 -3.14
N LEU A 424 -8.21 -11.49 -3.96
CA LEU A 424 -8.38 -10.07 -4.20
C LEU A 424 -8.66 -9.86 -5.69
N VAL A 425 -9.73 -9.14 -6.02
CA VAL A 425 -10.06 -8.72 -7.39
C VAL A 425 -10.17 -7.20 -7.38
N ALA A 426 -9.37 -6.51 -8.22
CA ALA A 426 -9.33 -5.05 -8.28
C ALA A 426 -9.15 -4.35 -6.90
N GLY A 427 -8.42 -4.98 -5.97
CA GLY A 427 -8.19 -4.42 -4.62
C GLY A 427 -9.35 -4.62 -3.62
N GLU A 428 -10.35 -5.41 -3.99
CA GLU A 428 -11.45 -5.84 -3.11
C GLU A 428 -11.30 -7.32 -2.75
N VAL A 429 -11.61 -7.69 -1.51
CA VAL A 429 -11.60 -9.10 -1.07
C VAL A 429 -12.86 -9.76 -1.62
N VAL A 430 -12.68 -10.80 -2.43
CA VAL A 430 -13.79 -11.54 -3.05
C VAL A 430 -13.78 -12.98 -2.56
N GLY A 431 -14.97 -13.49 -2.21
CA GLY A 431 -15.13 -14.86 -1.71
C GLY A 431 -14.78 -15.04 -0.23
N PRO A 432 -14.93 -16.27 0.30
CA PRO A 432 -14.69 -16.56 1.71
C PRO A 432 -13.21 -16.57 2.06
N ILE A 433 -12.88 -16.20 3.31
CA ILE A 433 -11.50 -16.28 3.83
C ILE A 433 -11.13 -17.74 4.07
N TYR A 434 -9.94 -18.15 3.65
CA TYR A 434 -9.45 -19.51 3.93
C TYR A 434 -8.46 -19.51 5.08
N LEU A 435 -8.83 -20.21 6.17
CA LEU A 435 -8.08 -20.22 7.41
C LEU A 435 -7.53 -21.63 7.71
N CYS A 436 -6.20 -21.76 7.77
CA CYS A 436 -5.54 -23.00 8.17
C CYS A 436 -5.05 -22.94 9.62
N LEU A 437 -5.68 -23.72 10.49
CA LEU A 437 -5.31 -23.84 11.90
C LEU A 437 -4.16 -24.82 12.11
N LYS A 438 -3.33 -24.57 13.12
CA LYS A 438 -2.25 -25.48 13.51
C LYS A 438 -2.75 -26.53 14.50
N GLU A 439 -3.04 -27.73 14.00
CA GLU A 439 -3.54 -28.85 14.80
C GLU A 439 -2.54 -30.03 14.81
N PRO A 440 -1.98 -30.44 15.97
CA PRO A 440 -0.99 -31.50 16.07
C PRO A 440 -1.40 -32.80 15.36
N ASP A 441 -2.68 -33.13 15.43
CA ASP A 441 -3.29 -34.36 14.92
C ASP A 441 -3.88 -34.21 13.50
N ARG A 442 -3.69 -33.04 12.87
CA ARG A 442 -4.21 -32.71 11.52
C ARG A 442 -5.73 -32.86 11.38
N ARG A 443 -6.46 -32.84 12.49
CA ARG A 443 -7.91 -32.92 12.54
C ARG A 443 -8.42 -31.99 13.63
N ILE A 444 -9.44 -31.22 13.29
CA ILE A 444 -10.26 -30.53 14.28
C ILE A 444 -11.14 -31.61 14.91
N SER A 445 -11.08 -31.78 16.23
CA SER A 445 -11.91 -32.77 16.92
C SER A 445 -13.39 -32.44 16.74
N GLU A 446 -14.24 -33.46 16.70
CA GLU A 446 -15.67 -33.30 16.43
C GLU A 446 -16.37 -32.44 17.49
N ASN A 447 -15.93 -32.57 18.74
CA ASN A 447 -16.36 -31.72 19.86
C ASN A 447 -15.99 -30.24 19.68
N VAL A 448 -14.81 -29.95 19.11
CA VAL A 448 -14.40 -28.57 18.79
C VAL A 448 -15.18 -28.07 17.58
N ARG A 449 -15.32 -28.87 16.53
CA ARG A 449 -16.07 -28.50 15.32
C ARG A 449 -17.54 -28.16 15.61
N ALA A 450 -18.17 -28.88 16.54
CA ALA A 450 -19.56 -28.65 16.95
C ALA A 450 -19.75 -27.34 17.76
N LYS A 451 -18.69 -26.84 18.41
CA LYS A 451 -18.72 -25.62 19.23
C LYS A 451 -18.04 -24.42 18.57
N MET A 452 -17.30 -24.66 17.49
CA MET A 452 -16.59 -23.62 16.75
C MET A 452 -17.61 -22.78 15.99
N PHE A 453 -17.45 -21.47 16.07
CA PHE A 453 -18.21 -20.52 15.24
C PHE A 453 -17.99 -20.87 13.76
N GLN A 454 -19.08 -21.09 13.01
CA GLN A 454 -19.05 -21.46 11.60
C GLN A 454 -19.62 -20.32 10.75
N PRO A 455 -18.83 -19.27 10.46
CA PRO A 455 -19.30 -18.17 9.63
C PRO A 455 -19.43 -18.61 8.17
N ARG A 456 -20.45 -18.08 7.48
CA ARG A 456 -20.73 -18.42 6.07
C ARG A 456 -19.62 -17.96 5.10
N ASN A 457 -18.78 -17.02 5.52
CA ASN A 457 -17.71 -16.41 4.73
C ASN A 457 -16.29 -16.83 5.17
N ILE A 458 -16.12 -17.92 5.95
CA ILE A 458 -14.78 -18.47 6.26
C ILE A 458 -14.76 -19.98 6.01
N VAL A 459 -13.79 -20.43 5.23
CA VAL A 459 -13.46 -21.84 5.05
C VAL A 459 -12.33 -22.20 6.01
N ILE A 460 -12.65 -23.03 7.01
CA ILE A 460 -11.69 -23.42 8.06
C ILE A 460 -11.14 -24.82 7.79
N THR A 461 -9.82 -24.94 7.85
CA THR A 461 -9.08 -26.20 7.73
C THR A 461 -7.99 -26.29 8.80
N CYS A 462 -7.21 -27.38 8.83
CA CYS A 462 -6.06 -27.49 9.72
C CYS A 462 -4.90 -28.30 9.15
N SER A 463 -3.70 -28.04 9.66
CA SER A 463 -2.49 -28.81 9.38
C SER A 463 -1.58 -28.89 10.60
N LYS A 464 -0.64 -29.85 10.63
CA LYS A 464 0.28 -30.02 11.77
C LYS A 464 1.15 -28.79 12.04
N SER A 465 1.48 -28.03 11.01
CA SER A 465 2.35 -26.86 11.08
C SER A 465 1.59 -25.53 11.02
N GLY A 466 0.29 -25.54 10.72
CA GLY A 466 -0.46 -24.33 10.33
C GLY A 466 -0.08 -23.81 8.94
N LYS A 467 0.76 -24.57 8.20
CA LYS A 467 1.12 -24.25 6.82
C LYS A 467 0.20 -24.95 5.83
N LEU A 468 0.01 -24.32 4.68
CA LEU A 468 -0.72 -24.90 3.56
C LEU A 468 0.13 -25.97 2.87
N THR A 469 -0.27 -27.22 3.05
CA THR A 469 0.25 -28.32 2.24
C THR A 469 -0.33 -28.26 0.84
N LYS A 470 0.30 -28.92 -0.13
CA LYS A 470 -0.20 -29.01 -1.51
C LYS A 470 -1.70 -29.37 -1.59
N SER A 471 -2.14 -30.35 -0.79
CA SER A 471 -3.56 -30.75 -0.71
C SER A 471 -4.48 -29.64 -0.19
N LEU A 472 -3.99 -28.81 0.74
CA LEU A 472 -4.75 -27.69 1.30
C LEU A 472 -4.81 -26.51 0.34
N VAL A 473 -3.80 -26.31 -0.50
CA VAL A 473 -3.84 -25.31 -1.58
C VAL A 473 -4.82 -25.74 -2.67
N HIS A 474 -4.87 -27.03 -3.01
CA HIS A 474 -5.93 -27.57 -3.89
C HIS A 474 -7.33 -27.35 -3.29
N TYR A 475 -7.49 -27.64 -2.01
CA TYR A 475 -8.77 -27.43 -1.33
C TYR A 475 -9.17 -25.96 -1.27
N TRP A 476 -8.22 -25.06 -1.00
CA TRP A 476 -8.44 -23.61 -1.13
C TRP A 476 -8.86 -23.23 -2.54
N SER A 477 -8.16 -23.74 -3.55
CA SER A 477 -8.46 -23.45 -4.95
C SER A 477 -9.89 -23.85 -5.31
N ASP A 478 -10.30 -25.07 -4.94
CA ASP A 478 -11.63 -25.60 -5.26
C ASP A 478 -12.75 -24.89 -4.48
N MET A 479 -12.51 -24.48 -3.23
CA MET A 479 -13.53 -23.89 -2.35
C MET A 479 -13.62 -22.37 -2.43
N VAL A 480 -12.52 -21.69 -2.79
CA VAL A 480 -12.39 -20.23 -2.71
C VAL A 480 -12.03 -19.64 -4.06
N LEU A 481 -10.96 -20.11 -4.71
CA LEU A 481 -10.48 -19.49 -5.93
C LEU A 481 -11.41 -19.73 -7.13
N VAL A 482 -11.69 -20.99 -7.46
CA VAL A 482 -12.48 -21.38 -8.64
C VAL A 482 -13.89 -20.78 -8.63
N PRO A 483 -14.65 -20.80 -7.51
CA PRO A 483 -16.01 -20.25 -7.50
C PRO A 483 -16.08 -18.72 -7.59
N ASN A 484 -14.99 -18.01 -7.26
CA ASN A 484 -14.97 -16.56 -7.12
C ASN A 484 -14.02 -15.88 -8.14
N ALA A 485 -13.36 -16.64 -9.00
CA ALA A 485 -12.46 -16.10 -10.02
C ALA A 485 -13.28 -15.50 -11.18
N PRO A 486 -12.99 -14.25 -11.60
CA PRO A 486 -13.63 -13.65 -12.78
C PRO A 486 -13.26 -14.39 -14.07
N GLU A 487 -14.13 -14.30 -15.10
CA GLU A 487 -13.88 -14.89 -16.43
C GLU A 487 -12.60 -14.43 -17.11
N LYS A 488 -12.08 -13.25 -16.74
CA LYS A 488 -10.79 -12.71 -17.19
C LYS A 488 -10.07 -12.10 -15.99
N CYS A 489 -8.97 -12.70 -15.56
CA CYS A 489 -8.22 -12.19 -14.42
C CYS A 489 -6.70 -12.37 -14.53
N LEU A 490 -5.94 -11.60 -13.74
CA LEU A 490 -4.52 -11.81 -13.53
C LEU A 490 -4.32 -12.41 -12.14
N LEU A 491 -3.86 -13.67 -12.06
CA LEU A 491 -3.61 -14.35 -10.80
C LEU A 491 -2.15 -14.22 -10.41
N LEU A 492 -1.90 -13.49 -9.32
CA LEU A 492 -0.56 -13.39 -8.71
C LEU A 492 -0.44 -14.44 -7.61
N SER A 493 0.56 -15.31 -7.71
CA SER A 493 0.83 -16.36 -6.71
C SER A 493 2.26 -16.26 -6.18
N ASP A 494 2.47 -16.53 -4.91
CA ASP A 494 3.79 -16.59 -4.29
C ASP A 494 4.65 -17.72 -4.91
N ALA A 495 5.98 -17.58 -4.90
CA ALA A 495 6.95 -18.53 -5.46
C ALA A 495 7.16 -19.78 -4.60
N TRP A 496 6.40 -19.96 -3.50
CA TRP A 496 6.55 -21.13 -2.64
C TRP A 496 6.27 -22.43 -3.42
N PRO A 497 7.10 -23.49 -3.25
CA PRO A 497 6.97 -24.73 -4.00
C PRO A 497 5.58 -25.42 -3.92
N THR A 498 4.84 -25.16 -2.85
CA THR A 498 3.48 -25.69 -2.65
C THR A 498 2.41 -24.93 -3.42
N GLN A 499 2.65 -23.65 -3.75
CA GLN A 499 1.79 -22.79 -4.55
C GLN A 499 2.31 -22.65 -5.99
N SER A 500 3.55 -23.06 -6.30
CA SER A 500 4.12 -22.98 -7.64
C SER A 500 3.51 -24.00 -8.63
N ASP A 501 2.78 -25.00 -8.14
CA ASP A 501 2.20 -26.07 -8.98
C ASP A 501 1.12 -25.54 -9.92
N VAL A 502 1.36 -25.67 -11.22
CA VAL A 502 0.46 -25.21 -12.30
C VAL A 502 -0.85 -26.00 -12.32
N GLU A 503 -0.85 -27.26 -11.87
CA GLU A 503 -2.05 -28.11 -11.87
C GLU A 503 -3.17 -27.57 -10.96
N ILE A 504 -2.81 -26.84 -9.90
CA ILE A 504 -3.78 -26.22 -8.97
C ILE A 504 -4.68 -25.25 -9.74
N TYR A 505 -4.10 -24.47 -10.64
CA TYR A 505 -4.75 -23.33 -11.28
C TYR A 505 -5.37 -23.66 -12.63
N LYS A 506 -5.17 -24.87 -13.16
CA LYS A 506 -5.76 -25.29 -14.45
C LYS A 506 -7.29 -25.21 -14.48
N LYS A 507 -7.94 -25.36 -13.32
CA LYS A 507 -9.39 -25.26 -13.18
C LYS A 507 -9.90 -23.82 -13.23
N VAL A 508 -9.02 -22.83 -13.07
CA VAL A 508 -9.36 -21.41 -13.10
C VAL A 508 -9.32 -20.95 -14.56
N SER A 509 -10.46 -21.06 -15.24
CA SER A 509 -10.59 -20.65 -16.64
C SER A 509 -10.44 -19.14 -16.80
N GLY A 510 -9.68 -18.71 -17.81
CA GLY A 510 -9.61 -17.30 -18.21
C GLY A 510 -8.66 -16.41 -17.39
N CYS A 511 -7.97 -16.97 -16.38
CA CYS A 511 -6.96 -16.24 -15.62
C CYS A 511 -5.54 -16.49 -16.12
N LYS A 512 -4.76 -15.43 -16.34
CA LYS A 512 -3.32 -15.51 -16.61
C LYS A 512 -2.57 -15.51 -15.28
N ARG A 513 -1.73 -16.51 -15.04
CA ARG A 513 -0.96 -16.63 -13.80
C ARG A 513 0.42 -15.99 -13.93
N LEU A 514 0.83 -15.24 -12.90
CA LEU A 514 2.21 -14.79 -12.70
C LEU A 514 2.71 -15.20 -11.31
N GLY A 515 3.93 -15.71 -11.25
CA GLY A 515 4.63 -15.94 -9.99
C GLY A 515 5.30 -14.64 -9.52
N ILE A 516 5.09 -14.26 -8.26
CA ILE A 516 5.89 -13.23 -7.61
C ILE A 516 7.17 -13.93 -7.11
N PRO A 517 8.37 -13.46 -7.51
CA PRO A 517 9.64 -14.14 -7.21
C PRO A 517 9.98 -14.24 -5.73
#